data_AF-A0AAD8BWZ2-F1
#
_entry.id   AF-A0AAD8BWZ2-F1
#
_cell.length_a   1.000
_cell.length_b   1.000
_cell.length_c   1.000
_cell.angle_alpha   90.00
_cell.angle_beta   90.00
_cell.angle_gamma   90.00
#
_symmetry.space_group_name_H-M   'P 1'
#
loop_
_entity.id
_entity.type
_entity.pdbx_description
1 polymer ?
#
loop_
_entity_poly.entity_id
_entity_poly.type
_entity_poly.pdbx_seq_one_letter_code
_entity_poly.pdbx_strand_id
1 'polypeptide(L)' 'TDSVLKVQHLIDEKLKNRPDGPTVNELSELFYTTKHQFYRRKRHEKKTEMIKYNPKDREGF' A
#
# COMPACT_ATOMS: atom_id res chain seq x y z
N THR A 1 22.27 -18.11 -24.81
CA THR A 1 22.24 -16.95 -23.90
C THR A 1 20.79 -16.68 -23.58
N ASP A 2 20.39 -16.65 -22.30
CA ASP A 2 19.00 -16.33 -21.96
C ASP A 2 18.70 -14.87 -22.37
N SER A 3 17.53 -14.65 -22.98
CA SER A 3 17.08 -13.32 -23.39
C SER A 3 16.87 -12.45 -22.16
N VAL A 4 17.36 -11.20 -22.20
CA VAL A 4 17.15 -10.20 -21.15
C VAL A 4 15.66 -10.04 -20.82
N LEU A 5 14.79 -10.15 -21.83
CA LEU A 5 13.34 -10.04 -21.67
C LEU A 5 12.76 -11.20 -20.83
N LYS A 6 13.31 -12.40 -20.98
CA LYS A 6 12.91 -13.58 -20.22
C LYS A 6 13.27 -13.44 -18.75
N VAL A 7 14.47 -12.90 -18.47
CA VAL A 7 14.92 -12.62 -17.09
C VAL A 7 14.02 -11.56 -16.43
N GLN A 8 13.71 -10.47 -17.15
CA GLN A 8 12.83 -9.42 -16.62
C GLN A 8 11.44 -9.96 -16.30
N HIS A 9 10.85 -10.77 -17.19
CA HIS A 9 9.54 -11.37 -16.97
C HIS A 9 9.48 -12.25 -15.71
N LEU A 10 10.51 -13.07 -15.47
CA LEU A 10 10.59 -13.91 -14.27
C LEU A 10 10.73 -13.07 -12.98
N ILE A 11 11.43 -11.94 -13.05
CA ILE A 11 11.54 -11.00 -11.93
C ILE A 11 10.17 -10.38 -11.64
N ASP A 12 9.46 -9.92 -12.68
CA ASP A 12 8.16 -9.28 -12.54
C ASP A 12 7.10 -10.25 -11.98
N GLU A 13 7.08 -11.50 -12.45
CA GLU A 13 6.20 -12.54 -11.90
C GLU A 13 6.49 -12.83 -10.43
N LYS A 14 7.77 -12.86 -10.05
CA LYS A 14 8.18 -13.06 -8.65
C LYS A 14 7.77 -11.89 -7.78
N LEU A 15 7.92 -10.65 -8.25
CA LEU A 15 7.55 -9.45 -7.51
C LEU A 15 6.02 -9.34 -7.36
N LYS A 16 5.26 -9.68 -8.40
CA LYS A 16 3.80 -9.67 -8.39
C LYS A 16 3.20 -10.60 -7.34
N ASN A 17 3.80 -11.77 -7.15
CA ASN A 17 3.29 -12.81 -6.24
C ASN A 17 3.99 -12.81 -4.87
N ARG A 18 4.64 -11.71 -4.49
CA ARG A 18 5.35 -11.62 -3.21
C ARG A 18 4.35 -11.71 -2.03
N PRO A 19 4.59 -12.59 -1.02
CA PRO A 19 3.66 -12.79 0.10
C PRO A 19 3.49 -11.55 0.98
N ASP A 20 4.55 -10.75 1.15
CA ASP A 20 4.51 -9.53 1.97
C ASP A 20 3.86 -8.34 1.24
N GLY A 21 3.62 -8.46 -0.07
CA GLY A 21 3.19 -7.36 -0.92
C GLY A 21 4.27 -6.30 -1.19
N PRO A 22 3.88 -5.15 -1.76
CA PRO A 22 4.78 -4.05 -2.07
C PRO A 22 5.32 -3.37 -0.80
N THR A 23 6.55 -2.89 -0.90
CA THR A 23 7.20 -2.12 0.16
C THR A 23 6.63 -0.71 0.26
N VAL A 24 6.86 -0.07 1.40
CA VAL A 24 6.43 1.32 1.66
C VAL A 24 7.04 2.30 0.65
N ASN A 25 8.27 2.06 0.18
CA ASN A 25 8.92 2.91 -0.82
C ASN A 25 8.25 2.77 -2.19
N GLU A 26 7.99 1.53 -2.64
CA GLU A 26 7.27 1.24 -3.89
C GLU A 26 5.88 1.90 -3.87
N LEU A 27 5.17 1.83 -2.73
CA LEU A 27 3.88 2.50 -2.57
C LEU A 27 4.00 4.03 -2.64
N SER A 28 5.04 4.61 -2.04
CA SER A 28 5.24 6.07 -2.09
C SER A 28 5.54 6.58 -3.49
N GLU A 29 6.29 5.81 -4.28
CA GLU A 29 6.57 6.13 -5.67
C GLU A 29 5.33 5.95 -6.55
N LEU A 30 4.56 4.87 -6.35
CA LEU A 30 3.36 4.57 -7.13
C LEU A 30 2.25 5.61 -6.95
N PHE A 31 2.05 6.08 -5.71
CA PHE A 31 0.97 7.01 -5.39
C PHE A 31 1.43 8.48 -5.33
N TYR A 32 2.70 8.76 -5.58
CA TYR A 32 3.30 10.10 -5.46
C TYR A 32 3.04 10.73 -4.08
N THR A 33 3.16 9.93 -3.01
CA THR A 33 2.94 10.39 -1.63
C THR A 33 4.17 10.17 -0.76
N THR A 34 4.15 10.68 0.47
CA THR A 34 5.21 10.40 1.43
C THR A 34 5.06 9.00 2.03
N LYS A 35 6.20 8.32 2.23
CA LYS A 35 6.29 6.99 2.87
C LYS A 35 5.57 6.85 4.21
N HIS A 36 5.44 7.95 4.95
CA HIS A 36 4.85 7.97 6.30
C HIS A 36 3.38 7.51 6.34
N GLN A 37 2.64 7.68 5.24
CA GLN A 37 1.23 7.31 5.15
C GLN A 37 1.02 5.79 5.18
N PHE A 38 2.01 5.02 4.75
CA PHE A 38 1.91 3.56 4.65
C PHE A 38 2.41 2.83 5.90
N TYR A 39 2.98 3.54 6.88
CA TYR A 39 3.37 2.93 8.14
C TYR A 39 2.15 2.56 8.99
N ARG A 40 2.22 1.40 9.64
CA ARG A 40 1.14 0.91 10.50
C ARG A 40 0.95 1.84 11.70
N ARG A 41 -0.26 2.37 11.85
CA ARG A 41 -0.71 3.07 13.07
C ARG A 41 -0.73 2.13 14.27
N LYS A 42 -0.49 2.69 15.46
CA LYS A 42 -0.52 1.94 16.72
C LYS A 42 -1.96 1.49 17.02
N ARG A 43 -2.10 0.39 17.77
CA ARG A 43 -3.41 -0.21 18.09
C ARG A 43 -4.38 0.76 18.78
N HIS A 44 -3.85 1.66 19.63
CA HIS A 44 -4.67 2.63 20.35
C HIS A 44 -5.25 3.70 19.39
N GLU A 45 -4.44 4.23 18.49
CA GLU A 45 -4.84 5.20 17.45
C GLU A 45 -5.95 4.64 16.56
N LYS A 46 -5.80 3.38 16.13
CA LYS A 46 -6.83 2.70 15.32
C LYS A 46 -8.17 2.62 16.03
N LYS A 47 -8.17 2.28 17.33
CA LYS A 47 -9.42 2.23 18.12
C LYS A 47 -10.07 3.61 18.21
N THR A 48 -9.29 4.66 18.46
CA THR A 48 -9.83 6.02 18.57
C THR A 48 -10.39 6.57 17.26
N GLU A 49 -9.85 6.15 16.12
CA GLU A 49 -10.36 6.55 14.79
C GLU A 49 -11.63 5.77 14.42
N MET A 50 -11.70 4.47 14.72
CA MET A 50 -12.86 3.64 14.42
C MET A 50 -14.10 3.96 15.26
N ILE A 51 -13.93 4.55 16.45
CA ILE A 51 -15.02 4.87 17.37
C ILE A 51 -15.70 6.21 17.03
N LYS A 52 -15.17 6.99 16.09
CA LYS A 52 -15.80 8.25 15.67
C LYS A 52 -17.01 7.96 14.78
N TYR A 53 -18.19 7.90 15.40
CA TYR A 53 -19.42 8.19 14.67
C TYR A 53 -19.29 9.60 14.10
N ASN A 54 -19.06 9.69 12.79
CA ASN A 54 -19.03 10.96 12.08
C ASN A 54 -20.42 11.14 11.46
N PRO A 55 -21.26 12.05 11.98
CA PRO A 55 -22.54 12.32 11.35
C PRO A 55 -22.28 12.81 9.93
N LYS A 56 -22.88 12.11 8.96
CA LYS A 56 -22.76 12.46 7.55
C LYS A 56 -23.54 13.74 7.30
N ASP A 57 -22.96 14.66 6.52
CA ASP A 57 -23.64 15.91 6.15
C ASP A 57 -24.75 15.61 5.11
N ARG A 58 -25.52 16.63 4.71
CA ARG A 58 -26.81 16.63 3.99
C ARG A 58 -26.97 15.64 2.82
N GLU A 59 -25.88 15.22 2.16
CA GLU A 59 -25.86 14.27 1.03
C GLU A 59 -25.44 12.84 1.44
N GLY A 60 -25.11 12.59 2.70
CA GLY A 60 -24.66 11.28 3.19
C GLY A 60 -23.17 10.97 2.94
N PHE A 61 -22.35 11.97 2.61
CA PHE A 61 -20.90 11.82 2.38
C PHE A 61 -20.07 12.36 3.55
#